data_AF-A0A849T6R4-F1
#
_entry.id   AF-A0A849T6R4-F1
#
_cell.length_a   1.000
_cell.length_b   1.000
_cell.length_c   1.000
_cell.angle_alpha   90.00
_cell.angle_beta   90.00
_cell.angle_gamma   90.00
#
_symmetry.space_group_name_H-M   'P 1'
#
loop_
_entity.id
_entity.type
_entity.pdbx_description
1 polymer ?
#
loop_
_entity_poly.entity_id
_entity_poly.type
_entity_poly.pdbx_seq_one_letter_code
_entity_poly.pdbx_strand_id
1 'polypeptide(L)'
;MEESAYSSLGLRMNRTYRDKPKAELFTLKDFLSHNFVISNQIELKKVFIKDLKAILLKDNLFDLIQSFFDLETDLHAATEKLEIETTLINFDEFYKNLSPVLMRALLENANQANNAQALVMSIREALRISLEEELVQLEDIEISV
;
A
#
# COMPACT_ATOMS: atom_id res chain seq x y z
N MET A 1 24.73 -28.57 52.86
CA MET A 1 24.68 -28.68 51.39
C MET A 1 23.32 -29.23 51.03
N GLU A 2 22.44 -28.37 50.54
CA GLU A 2 21.33 -28.65 49.63
C GLU A 2 20.57 -27.33 49.44
N GLU A 3 21.09 -26.51 48.54
CA GLU A 3 20.37 -25.36 47.98
C GLU A 3 20.16 -25.64 46.49
N SER A 4 18.91 -25.88 46.12
CA SER A 4 18.39 -25.28 44.88
C SER A 4 16.92 -24.90 45.11
N ALA A 5 16.78 -23.74 45.72
CA ALA A 5 15.56 -22.96 45.70
C ALA A 5 15.27 -22.52 44.26
N TYR A 6 14.44 -23.24 43.50
CA TYR A 6 13.78 -22.69 42.29
C TYR A 6 12.52 -23.48 41.85
N SER A 7 11.82 -24.18 42.74
CA SER A 7 10.63 -24.97 42.36
C SER A 7 9.26 -24.32 42.67
N SER A 8 9.18 -23.02 42.95
CA SER A 8 7.90 -22.38 43.31
C SER A 8 7.63 -20.99 42.71
N LEU A 9 8.37 -20.58 41.67
CA LEU A 9 8.17 -19.27 41.02
C LEU A 9 8.11 -19.37 39.48
N GLY A 10 7.40 -20.37 38.95
CA GLY A 10 7.16 -20.53 37.51
C GLY A 10 5.73 -20.28 37.04
N LEU A 11 4.75 -20.21 37.95
CA LEU A 11 3.35 -19.93 37.62
C LEU A 11 3.03 -18.44 37.78
N ARG A 12 3.89 -17.57 37.25
CA ARG A 12 3.48 -16.21 36.89
C ARG A 12 3.16 -16.22 35.40
N MET A 13 1.86 -16.37 35.14
CA MET A 13 1.14 -15.74 34.03
C MET A 13 2.06 -14.96 33.08
N ASN A 14 2.46 -15.60 31.99
CA ASN A 14 2.78 -14.87 30.77
C ASN A 14 1.46 -14.39 30.15
N ARG A 15 0.78 -13.47 30.84
CA ARG A 15 -0.24 -12.59 30.26
C ARG A 15 0.47 -11.54 29.41
N THR A 16 1.14 -11.95 28.34
CA THR A 16 1.64 -11.06 27.28
C THR A 16 2.06 -11.84 26.03
N TYR A 17 1.46 -13.00 25.74
CA TYR A 17 1.05 -13.21 24.35
C TYR A 17 -0.23 -12.40 24.17
N ARG A 18 -0.05 -11.07 24.05
CA ARG A 18 -0.99 -10.30 23.26
C ARG A 18 -0.87 -10.95 21.90
N ASP A 19 -1.86 -11.78 21.55
CA ASP A 19 -2.26 -11.89 20.17
C ASP A 19 -2.28 -10.46 19.65
N LYS A 20 -1.25 -10.08 18.88
CA LYS A 20 -1.46 -9.03 17.90
C LYS A 20 -2.69 -9.55 17.18
N PRO A 21 -3.82 -8.84 17.18
CA PRO A 21 -4.92 -9.26 16.34
C PRO A 21 -4.25 -9.45 14.98
N LYS A 22 -4.34 -10.66 14.40
CA LYS A 22 -4.15 -10.82 12.97
C LYS A 22 -5.11 -9.79 12.42
N ALA A 23 -4.60 -8.60 12.08
CA ALA A 23 -5.38 -7.59 11.41
C ALA A 23 -5.78 -8.32 10.15
N GLU A 24 -7.02 -8.79 10.12
CA GLU A 24 -7.55 -9.49 8.98
C GLU A 24 -7.23 -8.61 7.78
N LEU A 25 -6.44 -9.17 6.86
CA LEU A 25 -5.80 -8.47 5.75
C LEU A 25 -6.87 -8.17 4.68
N PHE A 26 -7.90 -7.40 5.04
CA PHE A 26 -9.03 -7.11 4.17
C PHE A 26 -8.65 -6.07 3.10
N THR A 27 -8.59 -6.49 1.85
CA THR A 27 -8.27 -5.63 0.70
C THR A 27 -9.54 -5.01 0.10
N LEU A 28 -9.48 -3.98 -0.74
CA LEU A 28 -10.69 -3.50 -1.44
C LEU A 28 -11.40 -4.62 -2.23
N LYS A 29 -10.64 -5.54 -2.79
CA LYS A 29 -11.16 -6.74 -3.45
C LYS A 29 -12.00 -7.64 -2.54
N ASP A 30 -11.62 -7.76 -1.26
CA ASP A 30 -12.40 -8.50 -0.26
C ASP A 30 -13.74 -7.81 0.03
N PHE A 31 -13.81 -6.49 -0.07
CA PHE A 31 -15.04 -5.71 0.17
C PHE A 31 -15.99 -5.87 -1.02
N LEU A 32 -15.44 -5.79 -2.23
CA LEU A 32 -16.20 -5.98 -3.46
C LEU A 32 -16.76 -7.40 -3.57
N SER A 33 -16.03 -8.41 -3.09
CA SER A 33 -16.46 -9.81 -3.04
C SER A 33 -17.36 -10.17 -1.85
N HIS A 34 -17.76 -9.21 -1.02
CA HIS A 34 -18.63 -9.38 0.16
C HIS A 34 -18.01 -10.19 1.32
N ASN A 35 -16.68 -10.24 1.39
CA ASN A 35 -15.96 -10.89 2.49
C ASN A 35 -15.85 -9.98 3.74
N PHE A 36 -16.07 -8.67 3.60
CA PHE A 36 -16.21 -7.73 4.72
C PHE A 36 -16.97 -6.45 4.32
N VAL A 37 -17.23 -5.57 5.29
CA VAL A 37 -18.01 -4.33 5.12
C VAL A 37 -17.13 -3.12 5.37
N ILE A 38 -17.15 -2.16 4.45
CA ILE A 38 -16.67 -0.78 4.61
C ILE A 38 -17.90 0.10 4.75
N SER A 39 -17.95 0.94 5.78
CA SER A 39 -19.18 1.72 6.09
C SER A 39 -19.02 3.22 5.84
N ASN A 40 -17.79 3.71 5.69
CA ASN A 40 -17.52 5.14 5.56
C ASN A 40 -16.20 5.41 4.81
N GLN A 41 -16.00 6.68 4.44
CA GLN A 41 -14.82 7.13 3.70
C GLN A 41 -13.50 6.94 4.47
N ILE A 42 -13.53 7.04 5.81
CA ILE A 42 -12.32 6.88 6.64
C ILE A 42 -11.84 5.42 6.61
N GLU A 43 -12.75 4.46 6.68
CA GLU A 43 -12.45 3.05 6.52
C GLU A 43 -11.96 2.72 5.11
N LEU A 44 -12.62 3.28 4.08
CA LEU A 44 -12.19 3.14 2.70
C LEU A 44 -10.76 3.62 2.51
N LYS A 45 -10.44 4.82 3.02
CA LYS A 45 -9.10 5.41 3.01
C LYS A 45 -8.07 4.48 3.64
N LYS A 46 -8.36 3.93 4.82
CA LYS A 46 -7.44 3.04 5.54
C LYS A 46 -7.15 1.76 4.79
N VAL A 47 -8.19 1.14 4.19
CA VAL A 47 -8.03 -0.06 3.38
C VAL A 47 -7.21 0.26 2.12
N PHE A 48 -7.54 1.35 1.43
CA PHE A 48 -6.82 1.80 0.24
C PHE A 48 -5.33 2.08 0.51
N ILE A 49 -5.01 2.85 1.55
CA ILE A 49 -3.62 3.12 1.99
C ILE A 49 -2.86 1.82 2.23
N LYS A 50 -3.50 0.84 2.88
CA LYS A 50 -2.88 -0.45 3.17
C LYS A 50 -2.60 -1.24 1.89
N ASP A 51 -3.56 -1.28 0.96
CA ASP A 51 -3.38 -2.00 -0.30
C ASP A 51 -2.31 -1.31 -1.16
N LEU A 52 -2.29 0.02 -1.20
CA LEU A 52 -1.24 0.81 -1.86
C LEU A 52 0.15 0.50 -1.29
N LYS A 53 0.29 0.44 0.05
CA LYS A 53 1.53 0.01 0.71
C LYS A 53 1.94 -1.40 0.30
N ALA A 54 1.00 -2.32 0.14
CA ALA A 54 1.31 -3.68 -0.31
C ALA A 54 1.79 -3.73 -1.76
N ILE A 55 1.31 -2.84 -2.62
CA ILE A 55 1.75 -2.69 -4.02
C ILE A 55 3.17 -2.13 -4.09
N LEU A 56 3.52 -1.16 -3.24
CA LEU A 56 4.87 -0.59 -3.18
C LEU A 56 5.95 -1.62 -2.82
N LEU A 57 5.58 -2.76 -2.23
CA LEU A 57 6.50 -3.87 -1.91
C LEU A 57 6.79 -4.79 -3.11
N LYS A 58 6.20 -4.53 -4.30
CA LYS A 58 6.41 -5.35 -5.49
C LYS A 58 7.74 -5.01 -6.17
N ASP A 59 8.63 -6.01 -6.24
CA ASP A 59 9.93 -5.85 -6.91
C ASP A 59 9.83 -5.83 -8.44
N ASN A 60 8.85 -6.53 -9.02
CA ASN A 60 8.67 -6.60 -10.45
C ASN A 60 7.84 -5.40 -10.95
N LEU A 61 8.32 -4.69 -11.97
CA LEU A 61 7.64 -3.53 -12.55
C LEU A 61 6.24 -3.87 -13.08
N PHE A 62 6.09 -4.99 -13.79
CA PHE A 62 4.81 -5.38 -14.37
C PHE A 62 3.80 -5.75 -13.29
N ASP A 63 4.24 -6.48 -12.26
CA ASP A 63 3.38 -6.81 -11.11
C ASP A 63 2.95 -5.55 -10.36
N LEU A 64 3.84 -4.57 -10.21
CA LEU A 64 3.55 -3.28 -9.58
C LEU A 64 2.50 -2.52 -10.40
N ILE A 65 2.72 -2.34 -11.71
CA ILE A 65 1.79 -1.65 -12.61
C ILE A 65 0.42 -2.33 -12.62
N GLN A 66 0.39 -3.65 -12.79
CA GLN A 66 -0.87 -4.40 -12.83
C GLN A 66 -1.63 -4.26 -11.52
N SER A 67 -0.94 -4.45 -10.39
CA SER A 67 -1.59 -4.35 -9.07
C SER A 67 -2.10 -2.93 -8.80
N PHE A 68 -1.42 -1.89 -9.31
CA PHE A 68 -1.86 -0.50 -9.19
C PHE A 68 -3.13 -0.22 -9.99
N PHE A 69 -3.21 -0.68 -11.24
CA PHE A 69 -4.43 -0.55 -12.04
C PHE A 69 -5.61 -1.36 -11.48
N ASP A 70 -5.33 -2.56 -10.95
CA ASP A 70 -6.34 -3.36 -10.25
C ASP A 70 -6.87 -2.58 -9.04
N LEU A 71 -5.99 -1.92 -8.26
CA LEU A 71 -6.39 -1.13 -7.11
C LEU A 71 -7.19 0.13 -7.49
N GLU A 72 -6.82 0.82 -8.57
CA GLU A 72 -7.62 1.94 -9.11
C GLU A 72 -9.03 1.48 -9.48
N THR A 73 -9.14 0.35 -10.19
CA THR A 73 -10.41 -0.25 -10.58
C THR A 73 -11.24 -0.63 -9.36
N ASP A 74 -10.61 -1.27 -8.37
CA ASP A 74 -11.27 -1.67 -7.13
C ASP A 74 -11.72 -0.45 -6.31
N LEU A 75 -10.94 0.64 -6.29
CA LEU A 75 -11.33 1.88 -5.62
C LEU A 75 -12.54 2.51 -6.30
N HIS A 76 -12.56 2.62 -7.64
CA HIS A 76 -13.71 3.13 -8.37
C HIS A 76 -14.97 2.32 -8.07
N ALA A 77 -14.90 0.99 -8.19
CA ALA A 77 -16.02 0.11 -7.87
C ALA A 77 -16.48 0.24 -6.41
N ALA A 78 -15.55 0.40 -5.47
CA ALA A 78 -15.87 0.57 -4.06
C ALA A 78 -16.59 1.90 -3.79
N THR A 79 -16.16 2.98 -4.45
CA THR A 79 -16.76 4.31 -4.30
C THR A 79 -18.18 4.37 -4.87
N GLU A 80 -18.40 3.75 -6.04
CA GLU A 80 -19.72 3.59 -6.63
C GLU A 80 -20.65 2.78 -5.72
N LYS A 81 -20.17 1.65 -5.19
CA LYS A 81 -20.96 0.79 -4.28
C LYS A 81 -21.34 1.49 -2.97
N LEU A 82 -20.50 2.41 -2.49
CA LEU A 82 -20.74 3.16 -1.26
C LEU A 82 -21.51 4.47 -1.49
N GLU A 83 -21.71 4.88 -2.75
CA GLU A 83 -22.27 6.19 -3.12
C GLU A 83 -21.50 7.36 -2.47
N ILE A 84 -20.18 7.22 -2.34
CA ILE A 84 -19.30 8.23 -1.73
C ILE A 84 -18.51 8.94 -2.83
N GLU A 85 -18.61 10.27 -2.89
CA GLU A 85 -17.62 11.08 -3.61
C GLU A 85 -16.30 11.05 -2.86
N THR A 86 -15.26 10.51 -3.48
CA THR A 86 -13.94 10.43 -2.86
C THR A 86 -12.90 11.20 -3.67
N THR A 87 -12.07 11.96 -2.96
CA THR A 87 -10.90 12.66 -3.52
C THR A 87 -9.61 12.02 -3.01
N LEU A 88 -9.61 10.70 -2.76
CA LEU A 88 -8.46 10.00 -2.20
C LEU A 88 -7.24 10.14 -3.11
N ILE A 89 -7.37 9.77 -4.38
CA ILE A 89 -6.37 10.06 -5.41
C ILE A 89 -7.09 10.65 -6.60
N ASN A 90 -6.53 11.74 -7.13
CA ASN A 90 -6.90 12.25 -8.44
C ASN A 90 -6.01 11.58 -9.50
N PHE A 91 -6.47 10.45 -10.05
CA PHE A 91 -5.68 9.65 -10.98
C PHE A 91 -5.27 10.45 -12.23
N ASP A 92 -6.12 11.35 -12.73
CA ASP A 92 -5.78 12.22 -13.87
C ASP A 92 -4.58 13.14 -13.56
N GLU A 93 -4.54 13.70 -12.35
CA GLU A 93 -3.43 14.55 -11.91
C GLU A 93 -2.17 13.72 -11.63
N PHE A 94 -2.33 12.57 -10.98
CA PHE A 94 -1.25 11.61 -10.77
C PHE A 94 -0.57 11.22 -12.10
N TYR A 95 -1.35 10.83 -13.13
CA TYR A 95 -0.80 10.45 -14.43
C TYR A 95 -0.15 11.61 -15.17
N LYS A 96 -0.69 12.83 -15.05
CA LYS A 96 -0.06 14.05 -15.59
C LYS A 96 1.29 14.33 -14.93
N ASN A 97 1.41 14.10 -13.62
CA ASN A 97 2.65 14.33 -12.87
C ASN A 97 3.67 13.21 -13.10
N LEU A 98 3.23 11.96 -13.24
CA LEU A 98 4.08 10.80 -13.49
C LEU A 98 4.70 10.84 -14.90
N SER A 99 3.95 11.29 -15.90
CA SER A 99 4.38 11.23 -17.31
C SER A 99 5.74 11.90 -17.58
N PRO A 100 6.01 13.14 -17.12
CA PRO A 100 7.34 13.76 -17.25
C PRO A 100 8.47 12.98 -16.58
N VAL A 101 8.20 12.32 -15.44
CA VAL A 101 9.20 11.55 -14.70
C VAL A 101 9.60 10.30 -15.49
N LEU A 102 8.61 9.60 -16.05
CA LEU A 102 8.85 8.46 -16.94
C LEU A 102 9.65 8.87 -18.19
N MET A 103 9.32 10.01 -18.80
CA MET A 103 10.05 10.52 -19.97
C MET A 103 11.51 10.84 -19.64
N ARG A 104 11.81 11.38 -18.46
CA ARG A 104 13.18 11.60 -17.99
C ARG A 104 13.93 10.28 -17.81
N ALA A 105 13.30 9.30 -17.14
CA ALA A 105 13.88 7.98 -16.96
C ALA A 105 14.23 7.30 -18.31
N LEU A 106 13.38 7.46 -19.33
CA LEU A 106 13.66 6.99 -20.69
C LEU A 106 14.89 7.70 -21.30
N LEU A 107 14.95 9.03 -21.22
CA LEU A 107 16.03 9.84 -21.81
C LEU A 107 17.39 9.58 -21.14
N GLU A 108 17.43 9.45 -19.82
CA GLU A 108 18.66 9.19 -19.06
C GLU A 108 19.31 7.86 -19.45
N ASN A 109 18.50 6.87 -19.82
CA ASN A 109 18.96 5.56 -20.24
C ASN A 109 19.24 5.46 -21.74
N ALA A 110 18.74 6.37 -22.58
CA ALA A 110 18.75 6.27 -24.05
C ALA A 110 20.14 6.07 -24.67
N ASN A 111 21.20 6.58 -24.04
CA ASN A 111 22.57 6.54 -24.56
C ASN A 111 23.38 5.30 -24.10
N GLN A 112 22.78 4.43 -23.30
CA GLN A 112 23.46 3.24 -22.76
C GLN A 112 23.21 2.03 -23.67
N ALA A 113 24.28 1.34 -24.10
CA ALA A 113 24.16 0.08 -24.83
C ALA A 113 23.68 -1.04 -23.88
N ASN A 114 22.73 -1.87 -24.32
CA ASN A 114 22.11 -2.95 -23.52
C ASN A 114 21.47 -2.46 -22.20
N ASN A 115 20.70 -1.38 -22.28
CA ASN A 115 20.11 -0.68 -21.13
C ASN A 115 18.74 -1.20 -20.67
N ALA A 116 18.19 -2.25 -21.27
CA ALA A 116 16.81 -2.66 -21.03
C ALA A 116 16.50 -2.91 -19.54
N GLN A 117 17.43 -3.53 -18.81
CA GLN A 117 17.27 -3.78 -17.38
C GLN A 117 17.37 -2.49 -16.55
N ALA A 118 18.32 -1.61 -16.87
CA ALA A 118 18.46 -0.32 -16.21
C ALA A 118 17.21 0.54 -16.43
N LEU A 119 16.65 0.53 -17.65
CA LEU A 119 15.43 1.23 -18.00
C LEU A 119 14.23 0.74 -17.17
N VAL A 120 14.04 -0.58 -17.08
CA VAL A 120 12.97 -1.17 -16.27
C VAL A 120 13.11 -0.77 -14.80
N MET A 121 14.34 -0.77 -14.27
CA MET A 121 14.61 -0.32 -12.90
C MET A 121 14.32 1.17 -12.70
N SER A 122 14.72 2.03 -13.63
CA SER A 122 14.45 3.47 -13.57
C SER A 122 12.95 3.77 -13.65
N ILE A 123 12.22 3.09 -14.53
CA ILE A 123 10.76 3.24 -14.64
C ILE A 123 10.07 2.78 -13.34
N ARG A 124 10.51 1.64 -12.78
CA ARG A 124 9.98 1.13 -11.51
C ARG A 124 10.22 2.11 -10.38
N GLU A 125 11.43 2.64 -10.27
CA GLU A 125 11.76 3.59 -9.22
C GLU A 125 10.99 4.90 -9.37
N ALA A 126 10.86 5.42 -10.59
CA ALA A 126 10.03 6.59 -10.87
C ALA A 126 8.58 6.39 -10.42
N LEU A 127 7.97 5.26 -10.80
CA LEU A 127 6.60 4.92 -10.41
C LEU A 127 6.47 4.75 -8.90
N ARG A 128 7.43 4.08 -8.26
CA ARG A 128 7.45 3.89 -6.82
C ARG A 128 7.52 5.22 -6.07
N ILE A 129 8.42 6.13 -6.46
CA ILE A 129 8.55 7.45 -5.85
C ILE A 129 7.25 8.23 -5.99
N SER A 130 6.65 8.28 -7.18
CA SER A 130 5.38 8.99 -7.38
C SER A 130 4.25 8.41 -6.53
N LEU A 131 4.18 7.08 -6.39
CA LEU A 131 3.19 6.44 -5.52
C LEU A 131 3.47 6.67 -4.01
N GLU A 132 4.74 6.74 -3.62
CA GLU A 132 5.14 7.09 -2.25
C GLU A 132 4.76 8.55 -1.92
N GLU A 133 4.90 9.48 -2.86
CA GLU A 133 4.47 10.88 -2.69
C GLU A 133 2.94 10.99 -2.50
N GLU A 134 2.15 10.26 -3.28
CA GLU A 134 0.68 10.18 -3.09
C GLU A 134 0.33 9.56 -1.73
N LEU A 135 1.04 8.51 -1.33
CA LEU A 135 0.83 7.86 -0.04
C LEU A 135 1.09 8.84 1.13
N VAL A 136 2.15 9.64 1.06
CA VAL A 136 2.43 10.66 2.09
C VAL A 136 1.31 11.69 2.15
N GLN A 137 0.84 12.19 1.01
CA GLN A 137 -0.30 13.14 0.97
C GLN A 137 -1.56 12.53 1.59
N LEU A 138 -1.84 11.26 1.30
CA LEU A 138 -2.95 10.53 1.87
C LEU A 138 -2.84 10.40 3.39
N GLU A 139 -1.65 10.13 3.92
CA GLU A 139 -1.42 9.99 5.37
C GLU A 139 -1.47 11.34 6.09
N ASP A 140 -0.92 12.41 5.51
CA ASP A 140 -0.85 13.75 6.12
C ASP A 140 -2.22 14.44 6.28
N ILE A 141 -3.22 14.05 5.48
CA ILE A 141 -4.60 14.54 5.62
C ILE A 141 -5.21 14.21 7.01
N GLU A 142 -4.59 13.33 7.82
CA GLU A 142 -5.06 12.99 9.18
C GLU A 142 -4.86 14.08 10.26
N ILE A 143 -4.18 15.21 9.99
CA ILE A 143 -3.86 16.23 11.03
C ILE A 143 -4.89 17.38 11.12
N SER A 144 -5.91 17.44 10.26
CA SER A 144 -6.83 18.59 10.19
C SER A 144 -8.29 18.27 10.54
N VAL A 145 -8.56 17.77 11.75
CA VAL A 145 -9.89 17.80 12.39
C VAL A 145 -9.76 18.05 13.88
#